data_AF-A0A4R4LTL4-F1
#
_entry.id   AF-A0A4R4LTL4-F1
#
_cell.length_a   1.000
_cell.length_b   1.000
_cell.length_c   1.000
_cell.angle_alpha   90.00
_cell.angle_beta   90.00
_cell.angle_gamma   90.00
#
_symmetry.space_group_name_H-M   'P 1'
#
loop_
_entity.id
_entity.type
_entity.pdbx_description
1 polymer ?
#
loop_
_entity_poly.entity_id
_entity_poly.type
_entity_poly.pdbx_seq_one_letter_code
_entity_poly.pdbx_strand_id
1 'polypeptide(L)'
;TWTRLLTNLATLHTQGTHLNWPHILEAIGITAPSEPIALPNYAFQRQRYWLEVPAGASDVASAGLEAGGHPLLGACVTLADEQTTVFTGRLSLDTHPWLADHAINDTPVLPGTAYLELAIHAGDHTGTPHIEELSLHTPLTLVAPTQIQITVAAPDGDGRRALTIHSRRASDDADEPWTCHATGILSPAAATAAAIDPAGSAPWPPTDAEQVPTDDLYEQFDDLGLNYGPLFQGVRTAWRASGAIYAEVQLPDPDAATGYT
;
A
#
# COMPACT_ATOMS: atom_id res chain seq x y z
N THR A 1 39.28 0.65 -59.16
CA THR A 1 37.88 0.97 -59.51
C THR A 1 37.33 1.94 -58.49
N TRP A 2 36.32 2.72 -58.86
CA TRP A 2 35.66 3.68 -57.98
C TRP A 2 35.13 3.04 -56.68
N THR A 3 34.53 1.86 -56.81
CA THR A 3 34.08 1.04 -55.69
C THR A 3 35.19 0.77 -54.67
N ARG A 4 36.38 0.34 -55.12
CA ARG A 4 37.51 0.04 -54.22
C ARG A 4 37.99 1.27 -53.46
N LEU A 5 37.97 2.45 -54.08
CA LEU A 5 38.34 3.71 -53.45
C LEU A 5 37.35 4.08 -52.33
N LEU A 6 36.05 4.06 -52.62
CA LEU A 6 35.00 4.37 -51.65
C LEU A 6 34.95 3.36 -50.49
N THR A 7 35.15 2.07 -50.78
CA THR A 7 35.25 1.04 -49.75
C THR A 7 36.40 1.33 -48.80
N ASN A 8 37.60 1.65 -49.31
CA ASN A 8 38.75 1.95 -48.46
C ASN A 8 38.55 3.22 -47.61
N LEU A 9 37.94 4.27 -48.16
CA LEU A 9 37.61 5.48 -47.40
C LEU A 9 36.57 5.21 -46.30
N ALA A 10 35.54 4.41 -46.59
CA ALA A 10 34.57 3.98 -45.59
C ALA A 10 35.25 3.15 -44.48
N THR A 11 36.14 2.23 -44.84
CA THR A 11 36.91 1.43 -43.87
C THR A 11 37.71 2.33 -42.94
N LEU A 12 38.47 3.28 -43.46
CA LEU A 12 39.25 4.23 -42.64
C LEU A 12 38.35 5.05 -41.70
N HIS A 13 37.21 5.52 -42.19
CA HIS A 13 36.24 6.27 -41.38
C HIS A 13 35.66 5.42 -40.23
N THR A 14 35.25 4.18 -40.52
CA THR A 14 34.73 3.25 -39.49
C THR A 14 35.77 2.83 -38.47
N GLN A 15 37.06 2.95 -38.79
CA GLN A 15 38.18 2.72 -37.87
C GLN A 15 38.54 3.98 -37.06
N GLY A 16 37.77 5.07 -37.17
CA GLY A 16 38.00 6.31 -36.43
C GLY A 16 39.04 7.24 -37.05
N THR A 17 39.49 6.97 -38.28
CA THR A 17 40.39 7.90 -38.98
C THR A 17 39.62 9.16 -39.35
N HIS A 18 40.15 10.32 -38.96
CA HIS A 18 39.57 11.60 -39.34
C HIS A 18 39.83 11.89 -40.82
N LEU A 19 38.77 11.90 -41.62
CA LEU A 19 38.82 12.22 -43.04
C LEU A 19 38.33 13.65 -43.28
N ASN A 20 39.05 14.42 -44.08
CA ASN A 20 38.59 15.72 -44.55
C ASN A 20 37.60 15.54 -45.71
N TRP A 21 36.35 15.19 -45.36
CA TRP A 21 35.28 14.97 -46.34
C TRP A 21 35.06 16.14 -47.29
N PRO A 22 35.05 17.42 -46.84
CA PRO A 22 34.94 18.56 -47.75
C PRO A 22 35.99 18.54 -48.87
N HIS A 23 37.27 18.37 -48.52
CA HIS A 23 38.35 18.35 -49.50
C HIS A 23 38.27 17.13 -50.44
N ILE A 24 37.92 15.96 -49.89
CA ILE A 24 37.79 14.73 -50.68
C ILE A 24 36.64 14.84 -51.69
N LEU A 25 35.48 15.36 -51.26
CA LEU A 25 34.30 15.54 -52.10
C LEU A 25 34.56 16.57 -53.21
N GLU A 26 35.24 17.68 -52.91
CA GLU A 26 35.65 18.67 -53.90
C GLU A 26 36.60 18.06 -54.95
N ALA A 27 37.63 17.30 -54.51
CA ALA A 27 38.60 16.67 -55.40
C ALA A 27 37.99 15.66 -56.39
N ILE A 28 36.78 15.16 -56.10
CA ILE A 28 36.04 14.22 -56.96
C ILE A 28 34.84 14.86 -57.66
N GLY A 29 34.72 16.19 -57.61
CA GLY A 29 33.70 16.96 -58.33
C GLY A 29 32.32 16.98 -57.67
N ILE A 30 32.21 16.65 -56.38
CA ILE A 30 30.97 16.74 -55.61
C ILE A 30 30.96 18.05 -54.83
N THR A 31 30.07 18.97 -55.22
CA THR A 31 29.87 20.24 -54.51
C THR A 31 29.00 20.03 -53.27
N ALA A 32 29.41 20.59 -52.14
CA ALA A 32 28.59 20.59 -50.94
C ALA A 32 27.26 21.34 -51.17
N PRO A 33 26.13 20.87 -50.61
CA PRO A 33 24.87 21.60 -50.71
C PRO A 33 24.98 22.95 -49.98
N SER A 34 24.23 23.95 -50.47
CA SER A 34 24.19 25.30 -49.88
C SER A 34 23.53 25.34 -48.51
N GLU A 35 22.73 24.32 -48.17
CA GLU A 35 22.04 24.18 -46.90
C GLU A 35 22.10 22.73 -46.40
N PRO A 36 22.30 22.48 -45.09
CA PRO A 36 22.24 21.14 -44.52
C PRO A 36 20.84 20.53 -44.71
N ILE A 37 20.79 19.28 -45.18
CA ILE A 37 19.54 18.53 -45.28
C ILE A 37 19.22 17.94 -43.90
N ALA A 38 17.97 18.04 -43.46
CA ALA A 38 17.50 17.40 -42.24
C ALA A 38 17.62 15.88 -42.36
N LEU A 39 18.43 15.27 -41.49
CA LEU A 39 18.55 13.83 -41.35
C LEU A 39 17.66 13.33 -40.20
N PRO A 40 17.28 12.04 -40.19
CA PRO A 40 16.62 11.44 -39.04
C PRO A 40 17.44 11.66 -37.77
N ASN A 41 16.76 11.92 -36.65
CA ASN A 41 17.41 12.08 -35.35
C ASN A 41 18.12 10.78 -34.94
N TYR A 42 19.20 10.93 -34.17
CA TYR A 42 19.92 9.81 -33.58
C TYR A 42 18.97 8.92 -32.76
N ALA A 43 19.02 7.62 -32.97
CA ALA A 43 18.22 6.65 -32.24
C ALA A 43 18.82 6.41 -30.84
N PHE A 44 18.59 7.35 -29.91
CA PHE A 44 19.02 7.19 -28.52
C PHE A 44 18.48 5.88 -27.92
N GLN A 45 19.33 5.18 -27.17
CA GLN A 45 18.92 4.01 -26.42
C GLN A 45 17.91 4.42 -25.34
N ARG A 46 16.67 3.98 -25.46
CA ARG A 46 15.59 4.32 -24.54
C ARG A 46 15.65 3.41 -23.31
N GLN A 47 16.50 3.75 -22.36
CA GLN A 47 16.48 3.16 -21.02
C GLN A 47 15.77 4.11 -20.05
N ARG A 48 14.90 3.54 -19.22
CA ARG A 48 14.19 4.28 -18.17
C ARG A 48 15.16 4.48 -17.00
N TYR A 49 15.58 5.71 -16.77
CA TYR A 49 16.37 6.11 -15.61
C TYR A 49 15.50 6.99 -14.71
N TRP A 50 14.96 6.42 -13.65
CA TRP A 50 14.13 7.11 -12.66
C TRP A 50 14.62 6.79 -11.25
N LEU A 51 14.50 7.73 -10.33
CA LEU A 51 14.68 7.43 -8.90
C LEU A 51 13.42 6.74 -8.40
N GLU A 52 13.54 5.47 -8.04
CA GLU A 52 12.52 4.74 -7.30
C GLU A 52 12.78 4.98 -5.81
N VAL A 53 12.14 6.01 -5.24
CA VAL A 53 12.12 6.23 -3.80
C VAL A 53 10.99 5.36 -3.24
N PRO A 54 11.26 4.45 -2.28
CA PRO A 54 10.20 3.68 -1.63
C PRO A 54 9.12 4.62 -1.09
N ALA A 55 7.87 4.34 -1.41
CA ALA A 55 6.73 5.03 -0.80
C ALA A 55 6.81 4.81 0.72
N GLY A 56 7.01 5.89 1.48
CA GLY A 56 7.18 5.84 2.95
C GLY A 56 8.40 6.59 3.48
N ALA A 57 9.38 6.92 2.63
CA ALA A 57 10.59 7.64 3.03
C ALA A 57 10.59 9.12 2.57
N SER A 58 9.45 9.82 2.66
CA SER A 58 9.54 11.28 2.79
C SER A 58 10.10 11.54 4.19
N ASP A 59 11.19 12.31 4.30
CA ASP A 59 11.70 12.76 5.59
C ASP A 59 10.68 13.71 6.24
N VAL A 60 9.65 13.15 6.85
CA VAL A 60 8.60 13.90 7.56
C VAL A 60 9.18 14.67 8.74
N ALA A 61 10.36 14.27 9.23
CA ALA A 61 11.10 15.01 10.25
C ALA A 61 11.58 16.38 9.75
N SER A 62 11.86 16.54 8.45
CA SER A 62 12.14 17.85 7.86
C SER A 62 10.96 18.83 7.94
N ALA A 63 9.73 18.31 8.02
CA ALA A 63 8.51 19.07 8.27
C ALA A 63 8.16 19.18 9.77
N GLY A 64 9.02 18.66 10.66
CA GLY A 64 8.79 18.65 12.11
C GLY A 64 7.76 17.61 12.58
N LEU A 65 7.45 16.61 11.75
CA LEU A 65 6.52 15.52 12.08
C LEU A 65 7.29 14.26 12.45
N GLU A 66 6.65 13.39 13.23
CA GLU A 66 7.17 12.06 13.55
C GLU A 66 6.76 11.07 12.44
N ALA A 67 7.56 10.02 12.24
CA ALA A 67 7.16 8.92 11.36
C ALA A 67 5.93 8.22 11.94
N GLY A 68 4.99 7.81 11.07
CA GLY A 68 3.76 7.16 11.52
C GLY A 68 3.98 5.79 12.16
N GLY A 69 5.09 5.11 11.87
CA GLY A 69 5.48 3.84 12.49
C GLY A 69 4.62 2.63 12.09
N HIS A 70 3.79 2.77 11.05
CA HIS A 70 2.85 1.74 10.58
C HIS A 70 2.77 1.77 9.04
N PRO A 71 2.67 0.62 8.34
CA PRO A 71 2.70 0.58 6.87
C PRO A 71 1.67 1.49 6.18
N LEU A 72 0.48 1.63 6.77
CA LEU A 72 -0.59 2.50 6.26
C LEU A 72 -0.49 3.97 6.71
N LEU A 73 0.45 4.33 7.60
CA LEU A 73 0.57 5.66 8.20
C LEU A 73 1.97 6.25 7.98
N GLY A 74 2.03 7.36 7.25
CA GLY A 74 3.29 8.01 6.92
C GLY A 74 3.80 8.96 8.02
N ALA A 75 2.91 9.64 8.74
CA ALA A 75 3.29 10.65 9.72
C ALA A 75 2.37 10.68 10.95
N CYS A 76 2.92 11.15 12.07
CA CYS A 76 2.23 11.41 13.32
C CYS A 76 2.60 12.81 13.84
N VAL A 77 1.65 13.47 14.52
CA VAL A 77 1.88 14.68 15.30
C VAL A 77 0.99 14.69 16.55
N THR A 78 1.58 15.03 17.69
CA THR A 78 0.83 15.35 18.92
C THR A 78 0.71 16.85 19.07
N LEU A 79 -0.52 17.36 19.20
CA LEU A 79 -0.78 18.78 19.40
C LEU A 79 -0.28 19.23 20.77
N ALA A 80 0.45 20.35 20.78
CA ALA A 80 1.18 20.82 21.96
C ALA A 80 0.28 21.27 23.13
N ASP A 81 -0.94 21.68 22.86
CA ASP A 81 -1.91 22.22 23.82
C ASP A 81 -2.94 21.18 24.28
N GLU A 82 -3.37 20.29 23.39
CA GLU A 82 -4.52 19.41 23.63
C GLU A 82 -4.15 17.95 23.92
N GLN A 83 -2.89 17.53 23.78
CA GLN A 83 -2.49 16.10 23.82
C GLN A 83 -3.29 15.21 22.84
N THR A 84 -3.93 15.84 21.85
CA THR A 84 -4.56 15.17 20.72
C THR A 84 -3.47 14.70 19.79
N THR A 85 -3.49 13.42 19.43
CA THR A 85 -2.54 12.82 18.49
C THR A 85 -3.24 12.60 17.15
N VAL A 86 -2.59 12.99 16.06
CA VAL A 86 -3.10 12.82 14.70
C VAL A 86 -2.11 12.01 13.89
N PHE A 87 -2.57 10.90 13.32
CA PHE A 87 -1.84 10.12 12.33
C PHE A 87 -2.40 10.40 10.94
N THR A 88 -1.53 10.38 9.94
CA THR A 88 -1.92 10.53 8.54
C THR A 88 -1.26 9.50 7.65
N GLY A 89 -1.97 9.07 6.63
CA GLY A 89 -1.51 8.09 5.65
C GLY A 89 -2.13 8.28 4.28
N ARG A 90 -1.64 7.52 3.30
CA ARG A 90 -2.18 7.49 1.95
C ARG A 90 -2.39 6.05 1.50
N LEU A 91 -3.64 5.68 1.28
CA LEU A 91 -4.05 4.38 0.78
C LEU A 91 -4.15 4.44 -0.75
N SER A 92 -3.56 3.44 -1.42
CA SER A 92 -3.64 3.23 -2.87
C SER A 92 -3.34 1.78 -3.16
N LEU A 93 -3.99 1.20 -4.17
CA LEU A 93 -3.68 -0.16 -4.63
C LEU A 93 -2.28 -0.25 -5.27
N ASP A 94 -1.73 0.88 -5.75
CA ASP A 94 -0.36 0.92 -6.27
C ASP A 94 0.69 0.68 -5.18
N THR A 95 0.43 1.16 -3.96
CA THR A 95 1.35 1.05 -2.82
C THR A 95 0.99 -0.08 -1.86
N HIS A 96 -0.28 -0.49 -1.84
CA HIS A 96 -0.81 -1.55 -0.98
C HIS A 96 -1.67 -2.49 -1.82
N PRO A 97 -1.07 -3.28 -2.73
CA PRO A 97 -1.82 -4.12 -3.67
C PRO A 97 -2.67 -5.17 -2.97
N TRP A 98 -2.29 -5.61 -1.77
CA TRP A 98 -3.06 -6.55 -0.95
C TRP A 98 -4.46 -6.06 -0.60
N LEU A 99 -4.71 -4.74 -0.60
CA LEU A 99 -6.04 -4.20 -0.34
C LEU A 99 -7.05 -4.56 -1.44
N ALA A 100 -6.59 -4.96 -2.63
CA ALA A 100 -7.47 -5.43 -3.70
C ALA A 100 -8.11 -6.79 -3.39
N ASP A 101 -7.51 -7.59 -2.50
CA ASP A 101 -8.00 -8.93 -2.14
C ASP A 101 -9.16 -8.90 -1.13
N HIS A 102 -9.63 -7.73 -0.71
CA HIS A 102 -10.84 -7.57 0.09
C HIS A 102 -11.82 -6.65 -0.63
N ALA A 103 -12.72 -7.25 -1.41
CA ALA A 103 -13.69 -6.52 -2.22
C ALA A 103 -15.13 -6.97 -1.93
N ILE A 104 -16.06 -6.04 -2.17
CA ILE A 104 -17.50 -6.28 -2.10
C ILE A 104 -18.11 -5.82 -3.43
N ASN A 105 -18.79 -6.72 -4.14
CA ASN A 105 -19.29 -6.51 -5.50
C ASN A 105 -18.20 -5.91 -6.40
N ASP A 106 -17.04 -6.59 -6.44
CA ASP A 106 -15.83 -6.22 -7.19
C ASP A 106 -15.22 -4.84 -6.84
N THR A 107 -15.68 -4.21 -5.77
CA THR A 107 -15.15 -2.92 -5.30
C THR A 107 -14.25 -3.16 -4.10
N PRO A 108 -12.93 -2.84 -4.18
CA PRO A 108 -12.04 -2.93 -3.04
C PRO A 108 -12.52 -2.05 -1.88
N VAL A 109 -12.62 -2.64 -0.70
CA VAL A 109 -13.08 -1.98 0.54
C VAL A 109 -12.06 -2.24 1.63
N LEU A 110 -11.66 -1.21 2.37
CA LEU A 110 -10.76 -1.36 3.51
C LEU A 110 -11.38 -2.36 4.53
N PRO A 111 -10.71 -3.48 4.85
CA PRO A 111 -11.29 -4.50 5.73
C PRO A 111 -11.50 -3.98 7.15
N GLY A 112 -12.51 -4.52 7.84
CA GLY A 112 -12.80 -4.20 9.24
C GLY A 112 -11.57 -4.36 10.16
N THR A 113 -10.77 -5.39 9.91
CA THR A 113 -9.54 -5.68 10.65
C THR A 113 -8.44 -4.63 10.45
N ALA A 114 -8.42 -3.90 9.33
CA ALA A 114 -7.47 -2.79 9.17
C ALA A 114 -7.83 -1.61 10.07
N TYR A 115 -9.11 -1.31 10.30
CA TYR A 115 -9.49 -0.29 11.30
C TYR A 115 -9.09 -0.71 12.71
N LEU A 116 -9.22 -2.00 13.03
CA LEU A 116 -8.78 -2.55 14.31
C LEU A 116 -7.28 -2.38 14.50
N GLU A 117 -6.47 -2.77 13.51
CA GLU A 117 -5.02 -2.62 13.53
C GLU A 117 -4.60 -1.15 13.70
N LEU A 118 -5.21 -0.23 12.95
CA LEU A 118 -4.96 1.21 13.06
C LEU A 118 -5.31 1.74 14.45
N ALA A 119 -6.38 1.24 15.07
CA ALA A 119 -6.77 1.61 16.42
C ALA A 119 -5.82 1.06 17.49
N ILE A 120 -5.33 -0.18 17.33
CA ILE A 120 -4.30 -0.78 18.21
C ILE A 120 -3.01 0.04 18.13
N HIS A 121 -2.52 0.31 16.92
CA HIS A 121 -1.32 1.10 16.70
C HIS A 121 -1.41 2.50 17.34
N ALA A 122 -2.55 3.18 17.12
CA ALA A 122 -2.80 4.48 17.72
C ALA A 122 -2.85 4.40 19.26
N GLY A 123 -3.50 3.36 19.80
CA GLY A 123 -3.59 3.11 21.24
C GLY A 123 -2.25 2.82 21.89
N ASP A 124 -1.42 1.98 21.28
CA ASP A 124 -0.06 1.70 21.75
C ASP A 124 0.79 2.98 21.80
N HIS A 125 0.71 3.80 20.75
CA HIS A 125 1.42 5.07 20.68
C HIS A 125 0.97 6.06 21.77
N THR A 126 -0.33 6.10 22.10
CA THR A 126 -0.88 7.03 23.11
C THR A 126 -0.95 6.46 24.53
N GLY A 127 -0.42 5.25 24.76
CA GLY A 127 -0.43 4.59 26.08
C GLY A 127 -1.81 4.07 26.52
N THR A 128 -2.72 3.85 25.57
CA THR A 128 -4.08 3.30 25.75
C THR A 128 -4.28 2.10 24.83
N PRO A 129 -3.63 0.96 25.11
CA PRO A 129 -3.50 -0.15 24.16
C PRO A 129 -4.77 -1.00 24.00
N HIS A 130 -5.81 -0.77 24.82
CA HIS A 130 -7.05 -1.53 24.72
C HIS A 130 -8.12 -0.79 23.96
N ILE A 131 -8.81 -1.51 23.09
CA ILE A 131 -10.02 -1.04 22.43
C ILE A 131 -11.22 -1.43 23.30
N GLU A 132 -11.83 -0.44 23.93
CA GLU A 132 -13.07 -0.61 24.70
C GLU A 132 -14.29 -0.67 23.77
N GLU A 133 -14.27 0.16 22.72
CA GLU A 133 -15.30 0.19 21.68
C GLU A 133 -14.68 0.56 20.34
N LEU A 134 -15.14 -0.09 19.27
CA LEU A 134 -14.89 0.33 17.89
C LEU A 134 -16.17 0.15 17.07
N SER A 135 -16.74 1.27 16.62
CA SER A 135 -17.93 1.34 15.80
C SER A 135 -17.55 1.72 14.37
N LEU A 136 -17.90 0.88 13.40
CA LEU A 136 -17.68 1.12 11.97
C LEU A 136 -18.95 1.72 11.34
N HIS A 137 -18.81 2.84 10.64
CA HIS A 137 -19.92 3.65 10.14
C HIS A 137 -20.14 3.46 8.63
N THR A 138 -19.23 4.02 7.83
CA THR A 138 -19.31 4.00 6.37
C THR A 138 -18.14 3.17 5.83
N PRO A 139 -18.35 2.19 4.94
CA PRO A 139 -17.24 1.47 4.30
C PRO A 139 -16.34 2.42 3.50
N LEU A 140 -15.02 2.20 3.56
CA LEU A 140 -14.05 2.96 2.76
C LEU A 140 -13.72 2.19 1.49
N THR A 141 -14.24 2.65 0.35
CA THR A 141 -13.91 2.11 -0.98
C THR A 141 -12.57 2.66 -1.50
N LEU A 142 -11.74 1.81 -2.10
CA LEU A 142 -10.40 2.15 -2.56
C LEU A 142 -10.33 2.25 -4.10
N VAL A 143 -11.23 3.06 -4.68
CA VAL A 143 -11.34 3.28 -6.14
C VAL A 143 -10.36 4.35 -6.68
N ALA A 144 -9.73 5.09 -5.77
CA ALA A 144 -8.73 6.11 -6.07
C ALA A 144 -7.78 6.23 -4.86
N PRO A 145 -6.61 6.88 -5.03
CA PRO A 145 -5.76 7.19 -3.89
C PRO A 145 -6.51 8.04 -2.85
N THR A 146 -6.39 7.66 -1.59
CA THR A 146 -7.17 8.22 -0.48
C THR A 146 -6.25 8.64 0.65
N GLN A 147 -6.49 9.81 1.22
CA GLN A 147 -5.87 10.24 2.48
C GLN A 147 -6.66 9.65 3.64
N ILE A 148 -5.98 9.04 4.60
CA ILE A 148 -6.56 8.58 5.86
C ILE A 148 -6.01 9.41 7.00
N GLN A 149 -6.86 9.75 7.96
CA GLN A 149 -6.50 10.45 9.19
C GLN A 149 -7.11 9.73 10.39
N ILE A 150 -6.29 9.52 11.41
CA ILE A 150 -6.71 8.97 12.70
C ILE A 150 -6.48 10.06 13.72
N THR A 151 -7.51 10.38 14.50
CA THR A 151 -7.41 11.36 15.58
C THR A 151 -7.70 10.66 16.90
N VAL A 152 -6.76 10.74 17.82
CA VAL A 152 -6.89 10.28 19.20
C VAL A 152 -6.93 11.51 20.09
N ALA A 153 -8.05 11.73 20.77
CA ALA A 153 -8.25 12.88 21.64
C ALA A 153 -7.38 12.82 22.91
N ALA A 154 -7.34 13.94 23.63
CA ALA A 154 -6.86 14.02 25.00
C ALA A 154 -7.49 12.92 25.88
N PRO A 155 -6.80 12.45 26.94
CA PRO A 155 -7.39 11.50 27.86
C PRO A 155 -8.51 12.16 28.67
N ASP A 156 -9.59 11.43 28.93
CA ASP A 156 -10.63 11.81 29.88
C ASP A 156 -10.15 11.61 31.34
N GLY A 157 -11.05 11.82 32.30
CA GLY A 157 -10.73 11.66 33.73
C GLY A 157 -10.32 10.23 34.13
N ASP A 158 -10.68 9.23 33.33
CA ASP A 158 -10.37 7.81 33.55
C ASP A 158 -9.17 7.35 32.70
N GLY A 159 -8.55 8.27 31.94
CA GLY A 159 -7.44 7.98 31.04
C GLY A 159 -7.87 7.40 29.68
N ARG A 160 -9.17 7.34 29.38
CA ARG A 160 -9.67 6.88 28.09
C ARG A 160 -9.54 7.96 27.04
N ARG A 161 -9.37 7.56 25.78
CA ARG A 161 -9.22 8.47 24.65
C ARG A 161 -10.23 8.13 23.57
N ALA A 162 -10.96 9.13 23.10
CA ALA A 162 -11.80 8.97 21.93
C ALA A 162 -10.92 8.86 20.67
N LEU A 163 -11.26 7.94 19.78
CA LEU A 163 -10.62 7.72 18.49
C LEU A 163 -11.61 7.96 17.36
N THR A 164 -11.16 8.60 16.28
CA THR A 164 -11.91 8.69 15.03
C THR A 164 -11.00 8.37 13.84
N ILE A 165 -11.55 7.71 12.82
CA ILE A 165 -10.86 7.39 11.58
C ILE A 165 -11.65 8.01 10.43
N HIS A 166 -11.00 8.93 9.73
CA HIS A 166 -11.57 9.66 8.61
C HIS A 166 -10.77 9.41 7.34
N SER A 167 -11.44 9.55 6.20
CA SER A 167 -10.75 9.58 4.93
C SER A 167 -11.35 10.60 3.97
N ARG A 168 -10.57 10.98 2.97
CA ARG A 168 -11.01 11.75 1.81
C ARG A 168 -10.17 11.38 0.60
N ARG A 169 -10.64 11.68 -0.61
CA ARG A 169 -9.83 11.46 -1.81
C ARG A 169 -8.54 12.27 -1.73
N ALA A 170 -7.43 11.67 -2.15
CA ALA A 170 -6.18 12.40 -2.32
C ALA A 170 -6.29 13.26 -3.57
N SER A 171 -6.54 14.55 -3.38
CA SER A 171 -6.63 15.54 -4.46
C SER A 171 -5.95 16.85 -4.03
N ASP A 172 -5.66 17.71 -5.00
CA ASP A 172 -5.15 19.06 -4.74
C ASP A 172 -6.27 20.03 -4.27
N ASP A 173 -7.52 19.57 -4.28
CA ASP A 173 -8.65 20.32 -3.75
C ASP A 173 -8.71 20.18 -2.23
N ALA A 174 -8.47 21.28 -1.52
CA ALA A 174 -8.48 21.32 -0.07
C ALA A 174 -9.90 21.15 0.50
N ASP A 175 -10.94 21.42 -0.30
CA ASP A 175 -12.34 21.40 0.11
C ASP A 175 -12.99 20.01 -0.01
N GLU A 176 -12.24 18.98 -0.47
CA GLU A 176 -12.76 17.59 -0.49
C GLU A 176 -13.16 17.18 0.94
N PRO A 177 -14.43 16.79 1.15
CA PRO A 177 -14.96 16.56 2.49
C PRO A 177 -14.40 15.27 3.10
N TRP A 178 -14.15 15.32 4.39
CA TRP A 178 -13.81 14.14 5.19
C TRP A 178 -15.06 13.29 5.45
N THR A 179 -14.92 11.98 5.29
CA THR A 179 -15.92 10.98 5.68
C THR A 179 -15.44 10.27 6.94
N CYS A 180 -16.30 10.16 7.95
CA CYS A 180 -16.02 9.36 9.15
C CYS A 180 -16.33 7.89 8.87
N HIS A 181 -15.33 7.03 9.04
CA HIS A 181 -15.45 5.59 8.81
C HIS A 181 -15.53 4.79 10.09
N ALA A 182 -14.86 5.25 11.15
CA ALA A 182 -14.91 4.59 12.44
C ALA A 182 -14.79 5.59 13.59
N THR A 183 -15.43 5.26 14.71
CA THR A 183 -15.22 5.90 16.01
C THR A 183 -14.94 4.84 17.06
N GLY A 184 -14.19 5.17 18.09
CA GLY A 184 -13.90 4.23 19.16
C GLY A 184 -13.47 4.89 20.45
N ILE A 185 -13.32 4.05 21.47
CA ILE A 185 -12.80 4.40 22.78
C ILE A 185 -11.60 3.51 23.07
N LEU A 186 -10.45 4.14 23.30
CA LEU A 186 -9.20 3.50 23.70
C LEU A 186 -9.02 3.67 25.21
N SER A 187 -8.59 2.62 25.90
CA SER A 187 -8.42 2.64 27.35
C SER A 187 -7.03 2.17 27.79
N PRO A 188 -6.55 2.64 28.97
CA PRO A 188 -5.31 2.14 29.55
C PRO A 188 -5.36 0.63 29.82
N ALA A 189 -4.19 0.00 29.90
CA ALA A 189 -4.10 -1.39 30.35
C ALA A 189 -4.70 -1.57 31.74
N ALA A 190 -5.73 -2.42 31.84
CA ALA A 190 -6.24 -2.86 33.13
C ALA A 190 -5.13 -3.68 33.81
N ALA A 191 -4.80 -3.33 35.06
CA ALA A 191 -3.77 -4.01 35.85
C ALA A 191 -4.03 -5.52 36.07
N THR A 192 -5.23 -6.00 35.73
CA THR A 192 -5.68 -7.39 35.87
C THR A 192 -6.56 -7.81 34.70
N ALA A 193 -6.11 -7.60 33.46
CA ALA A 193 -6.65 -8.41 32.37
C ALA A 193 -6.21 -9.86 32.62
N ALA A 194 -7.13 -10.72 33.07
CA ALA A 194 -6.87 -12.15 33.12
C ALA A 194 -6.47 -12.57 31.70
N ALA A 195 -5.28 -13.13 31.54
CA ALA A 195 -4.86 -13.68 30.27
C ALA A 195 -5.96 -14.64 29.79
N ILE A 196 -6.59 -14.32 28.66
CA ILE A 196 -7.47 -15.26 27.99
C ILE A 196 -6.57 -16.42 27.62
N ASP A 197 -6.79 -17.60 28.19
CA ASP A 197 -6.15 -18.83 27.77
C ASP A 197 -6.68 -19.16 26.37
N PRO A 198 -5.93 -18.84 25.29
CA PRO A 198 -6.48 -18.86 23.92
C PRO A 198 -6.80 -20.29 23.48
N ALA A 199 -6.12 -21.24 24.11
CA ALA A 199 -6.34 -22.66 23.99
C ALA A 199 -6.43 -23.18 25.42
N GLY A 200 -7.57 -22.96 26.07
CA GLY A 200 -7.92 -23.76 27.25
C GLY A 200 -7.53 -25.21 26.98
N SER A 201 -6.98 -25.91 27.97
CA SER A 201 -6.53 -27.33 27.90
C SER A 201 -7.53 -28.36 27.33
N ALA A 202 -8.67 -27.91 26.81
CA ALA A 202 -9.59 -28.63 25.96
C ALA A 202 -8.92 -29.11 24.66
N PRO A 203 -9.38 -30.27 24.13
CA PRO A 203 -8.91 -30.81 22.86
C PRO A 203 -9.26 -29.89 21.69
N TRP A 204 -8.36 -29.84 20.70
CA TRP A 204 -8.52 -29.10 19.45
C TRP A 204 -8.47 -30.05 18.24
N PRO A 205 -9.46 -30.03 17.33
CA PRO A 205 -10.76 -29.34 17.45
C PRO A 205 -11.60 -29.92 18.61
N PRO A 206 -12.70 -29.26 19.03
CA PRO A 206 -13.56 -29.79 20.09
C PRO A 206 -14.06 -31.21 19.77
N THR A 207 -14.10 -32.09 20.78
CA THR A 207 -14.37 -33.53 20.58
C THR A 207 -15.75 -33.82 19.96
N ASP A 208 -16.73 -32.97 20.23
CA ASP A 208 -18.09 -33.05 19.71
C ASP A 208 -18.29 -32.27 18.39
N ALA A 209 -17.22 -31.74 17.80
CA ALA A 209 -17.30 -30.91 16.63
C ALA A 209 -17.45 -31.71 15.33
N GLU A 210 -18.46 -31.35 14.54
CA GLU A 210 -18.67 -31.88 13.21
C GLU A 210 -17.96 -30.99 12.19
N GLN A 211 -17.16 -31.58 11.30
CA GLN A 211 -16.48 -30.83 10.25
C GLN A 211 -17.49 -30.26 9.25
N VAL A 212 -17.33 -29.00 8.88
CA VAL A 212 -18.14 -28.31 7.87
C VAL A 212 -17.34 -28.25 6.56
N PRO A 213 -17.97 -28.50 5.39
CA PRO A 213 -17.29 -28.35 4.10
C PRO A 213 -16.78 -26.92 3.89
N THR A 214 -15.53 -26.79 3.45
CA THR A 214 -14.87 -25.50 3.17
C THR A 214 -14.34 -25.40 1.74
N ASP A 215 -14.42 -26.47 0.93
CA ASP A 215 -13.85 -26.54 -0.42
C ASP A 215 -14.38 -25.42 -1.34
N ASP A 216 -15.69 -25.18 -1.31
CA ASP A 216 -16.36 -24.18 -2.14
C ASP A 216 -16.69 -22.89 -1.36
N LEU A 217 -16.11 -22.69 -0.16
CA LEU A 217 -16.46 -21.58 0.75
C LEU A 217 -16.30 -20.22 0.08
N TYR A 218 -15.17 -20.01 -0.61
CA TYR A 218 -14.87 -18.73 -1.22
C TYR A 218 -15.60 -18.52 -2.55
N GLU A 219 -15.97 -19.59 -3.26
CA GLU A 219 -16.89 -19.51 -4.41
C GLU A 219 -18.29 -19.07 -3.95
N GLN A 220 -18.78 -19.65 -2.84
CA GLN A 220 -20.06 -19.23 -2.25
C GLN A 220 -20.04 -17.78 -1.74
N PHE A 221 -18.90 -17.30 -1.24
CA PHE A 221 -18.74 -15.89 -0.89
C PHE A 221 -18.73 -14.99 -2.13
N ASP A 222 -18.06 -15.41 -3.20
CA ASP A 222 -18.05 -14.70 -4.48
C ASP A 222 -19.48 -14.56 -5.06
N ASP A 223 -20.28 -15.64 -5.02
CA ASP A 223 -21.70 -15.64 -5.42
C ASP A 223 -22.56 -14.65 -4.61
N LEU A 224 -22.16 -14.35 -3.37
CA LEU A 224 -22.80 -13.36 -2.49
C LEU A 224 -22.24 -11.94 -2.67
N GLY A 225 -21.27 -11.75 -3.57
CA GLY A 225 -20.57 -10.49 -3.80
C GLY A 225 -19.51 -10.18 -2.75
N LEU A 226 -19.03 -11.17 -1.99
CA LEU A 226 -17.91 -11.08 -1.07
C LEU A 226 -16.66 -11.63 -1.76
N ASN A 227 -15.98 -10.76 -2.51
CA ASN A 227 -14.87 -11.15 -3.36
C ASN A 227 -13.56 -11.09 -2.56
N TYR A 228 -13.14 -12.24 -2.03
CA TYR A 228 -11.88 -12.40 -1.31
C TYR A 228 -10.80 -12.93 -2.24
N GLY A 229 -9.71 -12.19 -2.39
CA GLY A 229 -8.50 -12.63 -3.09
C GLY A 229 -7.60 -13.51 -2.20
N PRO A 230 -6.51 -14.06 -2.75
CA PRO A 230 -5.68 -15.07 -2.09
C PRO A 230 -5.21 -14.72 -0.67
N LEU A 231 -4.94 -13.44 -0.38
CA LEU A 231 -4.48 -13.00 0.93
C LEU A 231 -5.59 -13.00 2.00
N PHE A 232 -6.87 -13.03 1.60
CA PHE A 232 -8.03 -13.11 2.50
C PHE A 232 -8.68 -14.50 2.52
N GLN A 233 -8.11 -15.46 1.81
CA GLN A 233 -8.58 -16.85 1.77
C GLN A 233 -7.87 -17.77 2.77
N GLY A 234 -7.86 -17.37 4.04
CA GLY A 234 -7.10 -18.05 5.10
C GLY A 234 -7.75 -19.29 5.73
N VAL A 235 -9.06 -19.51 5.57
CA VAL A 235 -9.77 -20.64 6.22
C VAL A 235 -9.38 -21.95 5.54
N ARG A 236 -8.87 -22.90 6.32
CA ARG A 236 -8.47 -24.24 5.84
C ARG A 236 -9.52 -25.28 6.13
N THR A 237 -9.95 -25.35 7.38
CA THR A 237 -10.96 -26.30 7.85
C THR A 237 -11.84 -25.62 8.88
N ALA A 238 -13.11 -26.00 8.92
CA ALA A 238 -14.05 -25.49 9.90
C ALA A 238 -14.83 -26.63 10.57
N TRP A 239 -15.24 -26.40 11.81
CA TRP A 239 -16.05 -27.33 12.58
C TRP A 239 -17.19 -26.60 13.28
N ARG A 240 -18.31 -27.30 13.49
CA ARG A 240 -19.46 -26.81 14.24
C ARG A 240 -19.64 -27.64 15.51
N ALA A 241 -19.67 -26.97 16.66
CA ALA A 241 -19.98 -27.59 17.95
C ALA A 241 -20.68 -26.58 18.85
N SER A 242 -21.65 -27.03 19.66
CA SER A 242 -22.24 -26.23 20.73
C SER A 242 -22.69 -24.81 20.35
N GLY A 243 -23.22 -24.63 19.12
CA GLY A 243 -23.70 -23.34 18.62
C GLY A 243 -22.61 -22.39 18.12
N ALA A 244 -21.35 -22.82 18.09
CA ALA A 244 -20.21 -22.07 17.59
C ALA A 244 -19.64 -22.70 16.30
N ILE A 245 -18.92 -21.88 15.54
CA ILE A 245 -18.05 -22.32 14.44
C ILE A 245 -16.61 -22.11 14.88
N TYR A 246 -15.80 -23.14 14.70
CA TYR A 246 -14.36 -23.13 14.90
C TYR A 246 -13.72 -23.20 13.52
N ALA A 247 -12.64 -22.46 13.31
CA ALA A 247 -11.92 -22.49 12.05
C ALA A 247 -10.41 -22.58 12.31
N GLU A 248 -9.74 -23.39 11.49
CA GLU A 248 -8.30 -23.32 11.34
C GLU A 248 -8.00 -22.31 10.23
N VAL A 249 -7.22 -21.30 10.56
CA VAL A 249 -6.85 -20.22 9.64
C VAL A 249 -5.33 -20.26 9.48
N GLN A 250 -4.88 -20.20 8.23
CA GLN A 250 -3.48 -20.09 7.89
C GLN A 250 -3.21 -18.70 7.34
N LEU A 251 -2.16 -18.05 7.85
CA LEU A 251 -1.67 -16.82 7.26
C LEU A 251 -1.12 -17.08 5.85
N PRO A 252 -1.29 -16.14 4.91
CA PRO A 252 -0.66 -16.23 3.60
C PRO A 252 0.87 -16.24 3.73
N ASP A 253 1.54 -16.64 2.66
CA ASP A 253 3.00 -16.55 2.57
C ASP A 253 3.43 -15.09 2.84
N PRO A 254 4.33 -14.83 3.81
CA PRO A 254 4.78 -13.48 4.13
C PRO A 254 5.36 -12.73 2.92
N ASP A 255 5.97 -13.44 1.96
CA ASP A 255 6.50 -12.83 0.73
C ASP A 255 5.38 -12.33 -0.21
N ALA A 256 4.15 -12.84 -0.06
CA ALA A 256 2.97 -12.38 -0.79
C ALA A 256 2.26 -11.19 -0.12
N ALA A 257 2.59 -10.86 1.14
CA ALA A 257 1.97 -9.80 1.93
C ALA A 257 2.79 -8.49 1.92
N THR A 258 3.36 -8.11 0.77
CA THR A 258 4.14 -6.87 0.64
C THR A 258 3.27 -5.64 0.99
N GLY A 259 3.72 -4.83 1.97
CA GLY A 259 3.02 -3.63 2.43
C GLY A 259 2.10 -3.83 3.63
N TYR A 260 2.12 -5.03 4.26
CA TYR A 260 1.50 -5.30 5.56
C TYR A 260 2.51 -5.27 6.74
N THR A 261 3.81 -5.31 6.45
CA THR A 261 4.91 -5.31 7.45
C THR A 261 5.79 -4.08 7.36
#